data_AF-H3GVE9-F1
#
_entry.id   AF-H3GVE9-F1
#
_cell.length_a   1.000
_cell.length_b   1.000
_cell.length_c   1.000
_cell.angle_alpha   90.00
_cell.angle_beta   90.00
_cell.angle_gamma   90.00
#
_symmetry.space_group_name_H-M   'P 1'
#
loop_
_entity.id
_entity.type
_entity.pdbx_description
1 polymer ?
#
loop_
_entity_poly.entity_id
_entity_poly.type
_entity_poly.pdbx_seq_one_letter_code
_entity_poly.pdbx_strand_id
1 'polypeptide(L)'
;MFASGVGAKVKDTYKKACIFNADKTAVYYDDTPTRIISERGANNGAKIKGQTRSGRASVLLIVSATGRKLRPIIIFKGQPGGRVEEEVKGISNKVVTAVQKNA
;
A
#
# COMPACT_ATOMS: atom_id res chain seq x y z
N MET A 1 -20.87 15.16 -19.77
CA MET A 1 -19.57 14.60 -19.35
C MET A 1 -18.55 15.72 -19.37
N PHE A 2 -18.22 16.30 -18.22
CA PHE A 2 -17.30 17.44 -18.15
C PHE A 2 -15.85 16.94 -18.22
N ALA A 3 -15.29 16.84 -19.43
CA ALA A 3 -13.84 16.79 -19.58
C ALA A 3 -13.34 18.23 -19.40
N SER A 4 -12.39 18.47 -18.49
CA SER A 4 -11.70 19.75 -18.43
C SER A 4 -11.10 20.08 -19.80
N GLY A 5 -10.98 21.35 -20.17
CA GLY A 5 -10.36 21.74 -21.44
C GLY A 5 -8.94 21.17 -21.61
N VAL A 6 -8.26 20.93 -20.49
CA VAL A 6 -6.97 20.21 -20.43
C VAL A 6 -7.12 18.75 -20.85
N GLY A 7 -8.10 18.03 -20.28
CA GLY A 7 -8.36 16.62 -20.63
C GLY A 7 -8.70 16.42 -22.11
N ALA A 8 -9.43 17.37 -22.72
CA ALA A 8 -9.71 17.35 -24.15
C ALA A 8 -8.43 17.47 -24.99
N LYS A 9 -7.59 18.48 -24.72
CA LYS A 9 -6.31 18.67 -25.42
C LYS A 9 -5.37 17.47 -25.27
N VAL A 10 -5.30 16.86 -24.08
CA VAL A 10 -4.49 15.65 -23.83
C VAL A 10 -5.00 14.48 -24.68
N LYS A 11 -6.32 14.30 -24.76
CA LYS A 11 -6.93 13.26 -25.60
C LYS A 11 -6.62 13.44 -27.09
N ASP A 12 -6.65 14.68 -27.58
CA ASP A 12 -6.39 14.97 -29.00
C ASP A 12 -4.91 14.86 -29.37
N THR A 13 -4.02 15.14 -28.41
CA THR A 13 -2.56 15.11 -28.63
C THR A 13 -1.96 13.70 -28.51
N TYR A 14 -2.46 12.88 -27.58
CA TYR A 14 -1.84 11.60 -27.24
C TYR A 14 -2.73 10.42 -27.59
N LYS A 15 -2.11 9.33 -28.09
CA LYS A 15 -2.80 8.06 -28.25
C LYS A 15 -3.37 7.60 -26.90
N LYS A 16 -4.56 7.02 -26.91
CA LYS A 16 -5.25 6.50 -25.70
C LYS A 16 -4.38 5.55 -24.86
N ALA A 17 -3.52 4.76 -25.51
CA ALA A 17 -2.60 3.84 -24.84
C ALA A 17 -1.47 4.55 -24.05
N CYS A 18 -1.23 5.83 -24.32
CA CYS A 18 -0.21 6.66 -23.68
C CYS A 18 -0.77 7.59 -22.58
N ILE A 19 -2.09 7.58 -22.35
CA ILE A 19 -2.74 8.38 -21.32
C ILE A 19 -2.96 7.49 -20.10
N PHE A 20 -2.49 7.94 -18.93
CA PHE A 20 -2.62 7.21 -17.66
C PHE A 20 -3.23 8.12 -16.60
N ASN A 21 -4.22 7.60 -15.87
CA ASN A 21 -4.66 8.18 -14.62
C ASN A 21 -3.93 7.50 -13.46
N ALA A 22 -3.47 8.28 -12.50
CA ALA A 22 -2.81 7.79 -11.30
C ALA A 22 -3.46 8.43 -10.08
N ASP A 23 -3.79 7.63 -9.07
CA ASP A 23 -4.31 8.13 -7.81
C ASP A 23 -3.73 7.34 -6.63
N LYS A 24 -3.50 8.04 -5.50
CA LYS A 24 -2.96 7.48 -4.27
C LYS A 24 -4.05 7.51 -3.20
N THR A 25 -4.43 6.34 -2.72
CA THR A 25 -5.43 6.20 -1.65
C THR A 25 -4.84 5.58 -0.39
N ALA A 26 -5.33 5.98 0.77
CA ALA A 26 -4.93 5.41 2.05
C ALA A 26 -5.63 4.08 2.32
N VAL A 27 -4.88 3.11 2.81
CA VAL A 27 -5.39 1.81 3.27
C VAL A 27 -4.97 1.61 4.71
N TYR A 28 -5.95 1.42 5.59
CA TYR A 28 -5.75 1.16 7.01
C TYR A 28 -5.78 -0.36 7.25
N TYR A 29 -4.90 -0.84 8.11
CA TYR A 29 -4.82 -2.24 8.50
C TYR A 29 -4.58 -2.36 10.00
N ASP A 30 -5.14 -3.38 10.62
CA ASP A 30 -4.93 -3.65 12.04
C ASP A 30 -3.95 -4.79 12.22
N ASP A 31 -2.85 -4.51 12.90
CA ASP A 31 -1.93 -5.53 13.38
C ASP A 31 -2.42 -6.01 14.76
N THR A 32 -3.39 -6.93 14.73
CA THR A 32 -3.92 -7.55 15.95
C THR A 32 -2.99 -8.68 16.37
N PRO A 33 -2.42 -8.67 17.60
CA PRO A 33 -1.52 -9.72 18.04
C PRO A 33 -2.24 -11.08 18.07
N THR A 34 -1.81 -12.02 17.23
CA THR A 34 -2.37 -13.38 17.15
C THR A 34 -1.64 -14.39 18.04
N ARG A 35 -0.51 -14.00 18.65
CA ARG A 35 0.36 -14.91 19.40
C ARG A 35 0.17 -14.76 20.90
N ILE A 36 -0.37 -15.80 21.52
CA ILE A 36 -0.47 -15.93 22.98
C ILE A 36 0.80 -16.62 23.48
N ILE A 37 1.51 -16.00 24.43
CA ILE A 37 2.70 -16.59 25.03
C ILE A 37 2.42 -16.78 26.52
N SER A 38 2.41 -18.04 26.97
CA SER A 38 2.34 -18.40 28.38
C SER A 38 3.70 -18.95 28.83
N GLU A 39 4.16 -18.54 30.01
CA GLU A 39 5.33 -19.17 30.64
C GLU A 39 5.02 -20.62 31.00
N ARG A 40 5.95 -21.53 30.66
CA ARG A 40 5.81 -22.97 30.96
C ARG A 40 5.82 -23.15 32.49
N GLY A 41 4.71 -23.60 33.06
CA GLY A 41 4.52 -23.81 34.50
C GLY A 41 3.72 -22.73 35.23
N ALA A 42 3.24 -21.69 34.54
CA ALA A 42 2.37 -20.69 35.14
C ALA A 42 0.92 -21.19 35.25
N ASN A 43 0.38 -21.24 36.46
CA ASN A 43 -1.04 -21.57 36.73
C ASN A 43 -2.02 -20.43 36.41
N ASN A 44 -1.53 -19.33 35.84
CA ASN A 44 -2.33 -18.15 35.50
C ASN A 44 -2.73 -18.17 34.02
N GLY A 45 -3.93 -17.66 33.72
CA GLY A 45 -4.44 -17.57 32.35
C GLY A 45 -3.45 -16.91 31.40
N ALA A 46 -3.33 -17.46 30.19
CA ALA A 46 -2.38 -16.99 29.20
C ALA A 46 -2.65 -15.53 28.82
N LYS A 47 -1.62 -14.67 28.84
CA LYS A 47 -1.75 -13.25 28.50
C LYS A 47 -1.45 -13.05 27.01
N ILE A 48 -2.30 -12.27 26.33
CA ILE A 48 -1.99 -11.76 24.99
C ILE A 48 -0.88 -10.72 25.18
N LYS A 49 0.33 -11.01 24.68
CA LYS A 49 1.43 -10.03 24.65
C LYS A 49 1.38 -9.30 23.30
N GLY A 50 1.00 -8.04 23.33
CA GLY A 50 0.98 -7.15 22.16
C GLY A 50 -0.18 -6.16 22.23
N GLN A 51 0.00 -4.97 21.68
CA GLN A 51 -1.07 -3.99 21.51
C GLN A 51 -1.54 -4.06 20.06
N THR A 52 -2.85 -4.03 19.81
CA THR A 52 -3.38 -3.81 18.45
C THR A 52 -2.83 -2.49 17.92
N ARG A 53 -2.11 -2.54 16.81
CA ARG A 53 -1.58 -1.35 16.15
C ARG A 53 -2.29 -1.17 14.82
N SER A 54 -3.10 -0.14 14.71
CA SER A 54 -3.62 0.30 13.40
C SER A 54 -2.48 0.94 12.61
N GLY A 55 -2.06 0.30 11.52
CA GLY A 55 -1.13 0.84 10.55
C GLY A 55 -1.84 1.52 9.38
N ARG A 56 -1.09 2.35 8.65
CA ARG A 56 -1.53 2.93 7.39
C ARG A 56 -0.48 2.65 6.32
N ALA A 57 -0.95 2.15 5.19
CA ALA A 57 -0.21 2.17 3.93
C ALA A 57 -0.98 3.06 2.95
N SER A 58 -0.33 3.37 1.84
CA SER A 58 -0.98 4.05 0.73
C SER A 58 -0.79 3.23 -0.53
N VAL A 59 -1.83 3.12 -1.36
CA VAL A 59 -1.78 2.40 -2.62
C VAL A 59 -1.85 3.41 -3.75
N LEU A 60 -0.82 3.42 -4.60
CA LEU A 60 -0.82 4.13 -5.87
C LEU A 60 -1.26 3.16 -6.96
N LEU A 61 -2.41 3.46 -7.58
CA LEU A 61 -2.93 2.71 -8.72
C LEU A 61 -2.84 3.56 -9.98
N ILE A 62 -2.28 2.95 -11.04
CA ILE A 62 -2.14 3.58 -12.35
C ILE A 62 -2.96 2.79 -13.37
N VAL A 63 -3.85 3.47 -14.08
CA VAL A 63 -4.74 2.87 -15.08
C VAL A 63 -4.62 3.64 -16.39
N SER A 64 -4.34 2.94 -17.49
CA SER A 64 -4.35 3.55 -18.81
C SER A 64 -5.77 3.94 -19.22
N ALA A 65 -5.91 4.90 -20.14
CA ALA A 65 -7.22 5.23 -20.70
C ALA A 65 -7.81 4.06 -21.52
N THR A 66 -7.01 3.05 -21.90
CA THR A 66 -7.50 1.78 -22.47
C THR A 66 -8.06 0.81 -21.42
N GLY A 67 -8.00 1.14 -20.13
CA GLY A 67 -8.49 0.32 -19.03
C GLY A 67 -7.46 -0.66 -18.45
N ARG A 68 -6.23 -0.68 -18.99
CA ARG A 68 -5.16 -1.56 -18.51
C ARG A 68 -4.59 -1.00 -17.20
N LYS A 69 -4.66 -1.80 -16.14
CA LYS A 69 -4.05 -1.47 -14.85
C LYS A 69 -2.58 -1.86 -14.86
N LEU A 70 -1.71 -0.96 -14.43
CA LEU A 70 -0.32 -1.29 -14.14
C LEU A 70 -0.20 -1.96 -12.77
N ARG A 71 0.98 -2.51 -12.49
CA ARG A 71 1.27 -3.12 -11.19
C ARG A 71 1.10 -2.06 -10.09
N PRO A 72 0.23 -2.27 -9.07
CA PRO A 72 0.04 -1.29 -7.99
C PRO A 72 1.33 -1.11 -7.18
N ILE A 73 1.51 0.08 -6.62
CA ILE A 73 2.61 0.38 -5.70
C ILE A 73 2.01 0.56 -4.31
N ILE A 74 2.43 -0.28 -3.35
CA ILE A 74 2.08 -0.14 -1.94
C ILE A 74 3.21 0.61 -1.24
N ILE A 75 2.86 1.73 -0.60
CA ILE A 75 3.78 2.62 0.07
C ILE A 75 3.56 2.48 1.57
N PHE A 76 4.55 1.94 2.27
CA PHE A 76 4.55 1.79 3.72
C PHE A 76 5.21 2.98 4.39
N LYS A 77 4.69 3.36 5.56
CA LYS A 77 5.33 4.38 6.40
C LYS A 77 6.59 3.79 7.04
N GLY A 78 7.72 4.44 6.84
CA GLY A 78 8.99 4.00 7.42
C GLY A 78 10.19 4.79 6.90
N GLN A 79 11.37 4.45 7.38
CA GLN A 79 12.62 4.99 6.87
C GLN A 79 13.03 4.18 5.62
N PRO A 80 13.24 4.82 4.45
CA PRO A 80 13.84 4.14 3.30
C PRO A 80 15.21 3.55 3.67
N GLY A 81 15.51 2.34 3.21
CA GLY A 81 16.65 1.52 3.61
C GLY A 81 16.56 0.94 5.03
N GLY A 82 15.46 1.20 5.74
CA GLY A 82 15.23 0.69 7.09
C GLY A 82 14.51 -0.65 7.11
N ARG A 83 14.31 -1.16 8.33
CA ARG A 83 13.70 -2.48 8.60
C ARG A 83 12.38 -2.74 7.87
N VAL A 84 11.49 -1.74 7.80
CA VAL A 84 10.20 -1.89 7.10
C VAL A 84 10.40 -2.25 5.63
N GLU A 85 11.42 -1.70 4.97
CA GLU A 85 11.70 -1.97 3.56
C GLU A 85 12.15 -3.41 3.36
N GLU A 86 12.97 -3.94 4.28
CA GLU A 86 13.38 -5.35 4.29
C GLU A 86 12.19 -6.28 4.51
N GLU A 87 11.30 -5.95 5.45
CA GLU A 87 10.11 -6.76 5.78
C GLU A 87 9.10 -6.82 4.62
N VAL A 88 8.95 -5.74 3.86
CA VAL A 88 8.00 -5.70 2.73
C VAL A 88 8.64 -6.11 1.40
N LYS A 89 9.96 -6.35 1.38
CA LYS A 89 10.66 -6.78 0.17
C LYS A 89 10.21 -8.18 -0.22
N GLY A 90 9.68 -8.30 -1.44
CA GLY A 90 9.32 -9.61 -2.00
C GLY A 90 8.04 -10.23 -1.43
N ILE A 91 7.20 -9.48 -0.71
CA ILE A 91 5.93 -10.03 -0.18
C ILE A 91 5.02 -10.59 -1.27
N SER A 92 5.12 -10.06 -2.49
CA SER A 92 4.33 -10.47 -3.63
C SER A 92 4.94 -9.94 -4.92
N ASN A 93 4.97 -10.77 -5.95
CA ASN A 93 5.36 -10.37 -7.31
C ASN A 93 4.27 -9.57 -8.05
N LYS A 94 3.05 -9.50 -7.48
CA LYS A 94 1.89 -8.80 -8.07
C LYS A 94 1.85 -7.31 -7.75
N VAL A 95 2.67 -6.84 -6.82
CA VAL A 95 2.74 -5.43 -6.40
C VAL A 95 4.19 -4.97 -6.39
N VAL A 96 4.40 -3.67 -6.45
CA VAL A 96 5.66 -3.04 -6.09
C VAL A 96 5.51 -2.50 -4.68
N THR A 97 6.55 -2.60 -3.85
CA THR A 97 6.57 -2.02 -2.52
C THR A 97 7.54 -0.85 -2.48
N ALA A 98 7.19 0.19 -1.73
CA ALA A 98 8.05 1.32 -1.45
C ALA A 98 7.90 1.73 0.02
N VAL A 99 8.92 2.38 0.57
CA VAL A 99 8.89 2.92 1.93
C VAL A 99 9.12 4.42 1.87
N GLN A 100 8.31 5.19 2.61
CA GLN A 100 8.41 6.64 2.70
C GLN A 100 8.21 7.09 4.14
N LYS A 101 8.96 8.11 4.57
CA LYS A 101 8.82 8.65 5.94
C LYS A 101 7.42 9.19 6.21
N ASN A 102 6.84 9.85 5.19
CA ASN A 102 5.55 10.52 5.23
C ASN A 102 4.56 9.86 4.25
N ALA A 103 4.47 8.53 4.29
CA ALA A 103 3.55 7.75 3.45
C ALA A 103 2.09 8.07 3.75
#